data_AF-A4A1D9-F1
#
_entry.id   AF-A4A1D9-F1
#
_cell.length_a   1.000
_cell.length_b   1.000
_cell.length_c   1.000
_cell.angle_alpha   90.00
_cell.angle_beta   90.00
_cell.angle_gamma   90.00
#
_symmetry.space_group_name_H-M   'P 1'
#
loop_
_entity.id
_entity.type
_entity.pdbx_description
1 polymer ?
#
loop_
_entity_poly.entity_id
_entity_poly.type
_entity_poly.pdbx_seq_one_letter_code
_entity_poly.pdbx_strand_id
1 'polypeptide(L)'
;MDVDDDIHPAGHDASPLDSSVDISASAHKLIGPSHSGVFEPGAGDGGLKDEGGLSNVLGPSASRGSSPSIAFSGYGRLFQEFLRLWSLRRPGATVELHLPEGEIFVPEYFSPSRSTAEFGFFARSPKSGEYTIQIVPWQSVCRIVVTGIKELPTDLSS
;
A
#
# COMPACT_ATOMS: atom_id res chain seq x y z
N MET A 1 -45.15 61.23 -29.76
CA MET A 1 -44.07 60.23 -29.86
C MET A 1 -43.51 60.07 -28.47
N ASP A 2 -44.22 59.34 -27.60
CA ASP A 2 -44.28 57.85 -27.54
C ASP A 2 -43.05 57.34 -26.78
N VAL A 3 -43.07 56.47 -25.76
CA VAL A 3 -44.00 55.87 -24.78
C VAL A 3 -43.06 55.37 -23.65
N ASP A 4 -43.53 55.30 -22.41
CA ASP A 4 -42.94 54.50 -21.31
C ASP A 4 -42.52 53.08 -21.74
N ASP A 5 -41.50 52.48 -21.12
CA ASP A 5 -41.67 51.12 -20.60
C ASP A 5 -40.64 50.78 -19.51
N ASP A 6 -41.19 50.07 -18.54
CA ASP A 6 -40.69 49.66 -17.23
C ASP A 6 -39.89 48.34 -17.38
N ILE A 7 -39.63 47.66 -16.26
CA ILE A 7 -39.18 46.26 -16.10
C ILE A 7 -37.73 46.09 -15.59
N HIS A 8 -37.58 46.25 -14.28
CA HIS A 8 -37.04 45.19 -13.40
C HIS A 8 -38.24 44.32 -12.91
N PRO A 9 -38.12 43.18 -12.18
CA PRO A 9 -36.97 42.41 -11.67
C PRO A 9 -37.12 40.86 -11.85
N ALA A 10 -36.12 40.07 -11.42
CA ALA A 10 -36.22 38.73 -10.80
C ALA A 10 -34.82 38.10 -10.87
N GLY A 11 -34.18 37.66 -9.77
CA GLY A 11 -34.72 36.74 -8.79
C GLY A 11 -34.23 35.34 -9.14
N HIS A 12 -32.99 35.00 -8.79
CA HIS A 12 -32.56 33.61 -8.66
C HIS A 12 -31.95 33.41 -7.28
N ASP A 13 -32.89 33.18 -6.38
CA ASP A 13 -32.74 32.36 -5.20
C ASP A 13 -32.35 30.93 -5.63
N ALA A 14 -31.23 30.44 -5.12
CA ALA A 14 -30.82 29.04 -5.27
C ALA A 14 -29.93 28.64 -4.07
N SER A 15 -30.58 28.45 -2.93
CA SER A 15 -30.28 27.35 -2.01
C SER A 15 -31.54 26.47 -1.96
N PRO A 16 -31.52 25.19 -1.53
CA PRO A 16 -30.47 24.39 -0.88
C PRO A 16 -30.29 23.02 -1.59
N LEU A 17 -29.48 22.09 -1.05
CA LEU A 17 -29.90 20.69 -0.82
C LEU A 17 -28.81 19.95 -0.02
N ASP A 18 -29.21 19.65 1.21
CA ASP A 18 -28.60 18.75 2.17
C ASP A 18 -28.66 17.31 1.62
N SER A 19 -27.54 16.62 1.53
CA SER A 19 -27.51 15.19 1.22
C SER A 19 -26.90 14.44 2.40
N SER A 20 -27.73 14.27 3.44
CA SER A 20 -27.55 13.25 4.46
C SER A 20 -27.45 11.88 3.79
N VAL A 21 -26.26 11.27 3.88
CA VAL A 21 -26.05 9.87 3.49
C VAL A 21 -26.28 8.98 4.71
N ASP A 22 -27.38 8.24 4.66
CA ASP A 22 -27.67 7.14 5.58
C ASP A 22 -26.61 6.04 5.45
N ILE A 23 -25.76 5.87 6.47
CA ILE A 23 -24.85 4.73 6.58
C ILE A 23 -25.64 3.56 7.17
N SER A 24 -26.20 2.72 6.29
CA SER A 24 -26.75 1.43 6.70
C SER A 24 -25.62 0.46 7.02
N ALA A 25 -25.38 0.25 8.32
CA ALA A 25 -24.42 -0.72 8.83
C ALA A 25 -25.01 -2.14 8.79
N SER A 26 -24.82 -2.84 7.68
CA SER A 26 -25.08 -4.29 7.62
C SER A 26 -23.89 -5.07 8.18
N ALA A 27 -23.93 -5.29 9.50
CA ALA A 27 -23.06 -6.25 10.18
C ALA A 27 -23.55 -7.67 9.91
N HIS A 28 -22.95 -8.38 8.94
CA HIS A 28 -23.08 -9.83 8.85
C HIS A 28 -21.91 -10.53 9.53
N LYS A 29 -22.18 -10.83 10.80
CA LYS A 29 -21.51 -11.79 11.66
C LYS A 29 -21.67 -13.19 11.05
N LEU A 30 -20.58 -13.80 10.58
CA LEU A 30 -20.50 -15.25 10.40
C LEU A 30 -19.24 -15.78 11.08
N ILE A 31 -19.45 -16.09 12.36
CA ILE A 31 -18.63 -17.01 13.14
C ILE A 31 -19.03 -18.41 12.69
N GLY A 32 -18.05 -19.23 12.34
CA GLY A 32 -18.25 -20.67 12.27
C GLY A 32 -16.94 -21.42 12.03
N PRO A 33 -16.30 -21.96 13.07
CA PRO A 33 -15.50 -23.16 12.95
C PRO A 33 -16.36 -24.35 13.41
N SER A 34 -16.87 -25.11 12.44
CA SER A 34 -17.43 -26.42 12.69
C SER A 34 -16.91 -27.35 11.62
N HIS A 35 -15.92 -28.18 11.94
CA HIS A 35 -15.90 -29.56 11.48
C HIS A 35 -15.07 -30.37 12.48
N SER A 36 -15.83 -30.96 13.40
CA SER A 36 -15.54 -32.17 14.14
C SER A 36 -14.99 -33.28 13.25
N GLY A 37 -13.82 -33.81 13.61
CA GLY A 37 -13.30 -35.08 13.13
C GLY A 37 -12.84 -35.90 14.33
N VAL A 38 -13.79 -36.64 14.92
CA VAL A 38 -13.53 -37.72 15.87
C VAL A 38 -13.40 -39.00 15.05
N PHE A 39 -12.27 -39.70 15.12
CA PHE A 39 -12.19 -41.13 14.83
C PHE A 39 -11.07 -41.80 15.65
N GLU A 40 -11.32 -43.06 16.00
CA GLU A 40 -10.90 -43.84 17.16
C GLU A 40 -9.42 -44.16 17.40
N PRO A 41 -9.05 -44.52 18.66
CA PRO A 41 -7.77 -45.09 19.03
C PRO A 41 -7.73 -46.61 18.77
N GLY A 42 -6.91 -47.05 17.83
CA GLY A 42 -6.58 -48.46 17.65
C GLY A 42 -5.54 -48.92 18.66
N ALA A 43 -5.95 -49.75 19.61
CA ALA A 43 -5.08 -50.48 20.52
C ALA A 43 -4.27 -51.55 19.76
N GLY A 44 -2.94 -51.45 19.85
CA GLY A 44 -2.00 -52.48 19.44
C GLY A 44 -0.98 -52.67 20.54
N ASP A 45 -1.23 -53.68 21.38
CA ASP A 45 -0.31 -54.24 22.36
C ASP A 45 0.77 -55.07 21.64
N GLY A 46 2.02 -54.97 22.09
CA GLY A 46 3.15 -55.63 21.42
C GLY A 46 4.55 -55.25 21.91
N GLY A 47 4.84 -55.54 23.19
CA GLY A 47 6.10 -56.12 23.70
C GLY A 47 7.48 -55.61 23.22
N LEU A 48 8.15 -54.87 24.11
CA LEU A 48 9.56 -54.94 24.57
C LEU A 48 10.66 -55.40 23.59
N LYS A 49 11.61 -54.48 23.32
CA LYS A 49 13.04 -54.80 23.47
C LYS A 49 13.88 -53.54 23.73
N ASP A 50 14.66 -53.64 24.79
CA ASP A 50 15.57 -52.63 25.30
C ASP A 50 16.87 -52.58 24.47
N GLU A 51 17.67 -51.56 24.75
CA GLU A 51 19.12 -51.43 24.49
C GLU A 51 19.56 -50.39 23.43
N GLY A 52 20.03 -49.26 23.96
CA GLY A 52 21.39 -48.79 23.70
C GLY A 52 21.69 -48.18 22.32
N GLY A 53 21.60 -46.86 22.22
CA GLY A 53 22.12 -46.13 21.06
C GLY A 53 22.02 -44.62 21.18
N LEU A 54 22.75 -44.03 22.13
CA LEU A 54 22.96 -42.58 22.19
C LEU A 54 23.86 -42.16 21.02
N SER A 55 23.23 -41.93 19.86
CA SER A 55 23.88 -41.38 18.68
C SER A 55 24.08 -39.87 18.86
N ASN A 56 25.23 -39.52 19.44
CA ASN A 56 25.83 -38.20 19.28
C ASN A 56 26.01 -37.88 17.80
N VAL A 57 25.20 -36.97 17.26
CA VAL A 57 25.60 -36.16 16.11
C VAL A 57 25.28 -34.69 16.42
N LEU A 58 26.14 -34.09 17.25
CA LEU A 58 26.36 -32.65 17.26
C LEU A 58 27.00 -32.28 15.91
N GLY A 59 26.15 -32.02 14.92
CA GLY A 59 26.53 -31.45 13.63
C GLY A 59 26.91 -29.98 13.76
N PRO A 60 27.80 -29.50 12.88
CA PRO A 60 28.64 -28.33 13.12
C PRO A 60 27.84 -27.03 13.20
N SER A 61 28.32 -26.16 14.09
CA SER A 61 28.01 -24.75 14.19
C SER A 61 27.71 -24.15 12.80
N ALA A 62 26.43 -24.04 12.47
CA ALA A 62 26.01 -23.15 11.42
C ALA A 62 26.33 -21.76 11.96
N SER A 63 27.49 -21.25 11.54
CA SER A 63 27.79 -19.83 11.52
C SER A 63 26.54 -19.14 11.01
N ARG A 64 25.74 -18.62 11.94
CA ARG A 64 24.66 -17.70 11.62
C ARG A 64 25.40 -16.48 11.12
N GLY A 65 25.74 -16.51 9.82
CA GLY A 65 26.07 -15.31 9.08
C GLY A 65 24.98 -14.34 9.46
N SER A 66 25.37 -13.24 10.08
CA SER A 66 24.47 -12.15 10.37
C SER A 66 23.77 -11.86 9.06
N SER A 67 22.50 -12.29 8.93
CA SER A 67 21.65 -11.76 7.89
C SER A 67 21.81 -10.25 8.00
N PRO A 68 22.12 -9.53 6.91
CA PRO A 68 22.07 -8.10 6.96
C PRO A 68 20.63 -7.76 7.28
N SER A 69 20.35 -7.54 8.57
CA SER A 69 19.19 -6.82 9.03
C SER A 69 19.41 -5.43 8.46
N ILE A 70 19.02 -5.23 7.20
CA ILE A 70 19.03 -3.92 6.57
C ILE A 70 18.15 -3.09 7.49
N ALA A 71 18.80 -2.30 8.34
CA ALA A 71 18.14 -1.61 9.41
C ALA A 71 17.09 -0.72 8.75
N PHE A 72 15.82 -0.91 9.15
CA PHE A 72 14.63 -0.19 8.69
C PHE A 72 14.84 1.34 8.58
N SER A 73 15.85 1.88 9.26
CA SER A 73 16.40 3.22 9.11
C SER A 73 16.71 3.68 7.67
N GLY A 74 17.07 2.80 6.73
CA GLY A 74 17.43 3.20 5.36
C GLY A 74 16.22 3.63 4.53
N TYR A 75 15.10 2.92 4.66
CA TYR A 75 13.90 3.12 3.85
C TYR A 75 13.16 4.42 4.19
N GLY A 76 13.31 4.89 5.43
CA GLY A 76 12.82 6.21 5.82
C GLY A 76 13.42 7.35 4.99
N ARG A 77 14.69 7.25 4.54
CA ARG A 77 15.28 8.26 3.65
C ARG A 77 14.67 8.21 2.25
N LEU A 78 14.43 7.01 1.71
CA LEU A 78 13.79 6.84 0.41
C LEU A 78 12.38 7.44 0.40
N PHE A 79 11.61 7.22 1.47
CA PHE A 79 10.30 7.83 1.65
C PHE A 79 10.37 9.37 1.66
N GLN A 80 11.30 9.96 2.43
CA GLN A 80 11.45 11.42 2.47
C GLN A 80 11.82 12.01 1.11
N GLU A 81 12.74 11.35 0.38
CA GLU A 81 13.12 11.80 -0.95
C GLU A 81 11.96 11.65 -1.95
N PHE A 82 11.20 10.55 -1.86
CA PHE A 82 9.99 10.39 -2.64
C PHE A 82 8.98 11.51 -2.37
N LEU A 83 8.73 11.88 -1.10
CA LEU A 83 7.82 12.98 -0.76
C LEU A 83 8.27 14.31 -1.39
N ARG A 84 9.58 14.60 -1.31
CA ARG A 84 10.17 15.79 -1.92
C ARG A 84 9.94 15.80 -3.42
N LEU A 85 10.32 14.73 -4.12
CA LEU A 85 10.17 14.62 -5.57
C LEU A 85 8.70 14.68 -6.00
N TRP A 86 7.81 14.02 -5.26
CA TRP A 86 6.37 14.03 -5.52
C TRP A 86 5.80 15.45 -5.45
N SER A 87 6.27 16.27 -4.50
CA SER A 87 5.83 17.67 -4.36
C SER A 87 6.34 18.61 -5.46
N LEU A 88 7.47 18.27 -6.10
CA LEU A 88 8.10 19.07 -7.16
C LEU A 88 7.55 18.76 -8.56
N ARG A 89 6.73 17.72 -8.69
CA ARG A 89 6.24 17.23 -9.99
C ARG A 89 5.23 18.21 -10.59
N ARG A 90 5.32 18.43 -11.90
CA ARG A 90 4.32 19.21 -12.66
C ARG A 90 3.09 18.35 -13.01
N PRO A 91 1.97 18.96 -13.39
CA PRO A 91 0.93 18.26 -14.14
C PRO A 91 1.54 17.56 -15.37
N GLY A 92 1.30 16.26 -15.52
CA GLY A 92 1.88 15.44 -16.58
C GLY A 92 3.27 14.86 -16.30
N ALA A 93 3.90 15.20 -15.17
CA ALA A 93 5.10 14.50 -14.72
C ALA A 93 4.78 13.05 -14.33
N THR A 94 5.67 12.12 -14.66
CA THR A 94 5.52 10.71 -14.30
C THR A 94 6.48 10.34 -13.19
N VAL A 95 6.02 9.47 -12.30
CA VAL A 95 6.85 8.85 -11.27
C VAL A 95 6.75 7.34 -11.49
N GLU A 96 7.90 6.69 -11.65
CA GLU A 96 7.99 5.26 -11.83
C GLU A 96 8.65 4.64 -10.61
N LEU A 97 7.97 3.66 -10.03
CA LEU A 97 8.49 2.79 -9.00
C LEU A 97 8.91 1.49 -9.67
N HIS A 98 10.22 1.25 -9.70
CA HIS A 98 10.80 0.02 -10.22
C HIS A 98 10.88 -0.98 -9.08
N LEU A 99 10.15 -2.07 -9.23
CA LEU A 99 10.01 -3.17 -8.28
C LEU A 99 10.91 -4.35 -8.70
N PRO A 100 10.99 -5.43 -7.90
CA PRO A 100 11.77 -6.60 -8.27
C PRO A 100 11.27 -7.23 -9.57
N GLU A 101 12.10 -8.06 -10.20
CA GLU A 101 11.75 -8.80 -11.41
C GLU A 101 11.42 -7.91 -12.64
N GLY A 102 11.75 -6.61 -12.57
CA GLY A 102 11.55 -5.67 -13.66
C GLY A 102 10.12 -5.12 -13.74
N GLU A 103 9.28 -5.36 -12.73
CA GLU A 103 7.97 -4.73 -12.64
C GLU A 103 8.12 -3.20 -12.49
N ILE A 104 7.37 -2.45 -13.29
CA ILE A 104 7.33 -0.98 -13.23
C ILE A 104 5.90 -0.57 -12.89
N PHE A 105 5.77 0.11 -11.75
CA PHE A 105 4.51 0.69 -11.32
C PHE A 105 4.55 2.21 -11.43
N VAL A 106 3.59 2.78 -12.16
CA VAL A 106 3.45 4.22 -12.38
C VAL A 106 2.20 4.72 -11.64
N PRO A 107 2.32 5.22 -10.40
CA PRO A 107 1.18 5.75 -9.66
C PRO A 107 0.71 7.10 -10.23
N GLU A 108 -0.61 7.27 -10.30
CA GLU A 108 -1.24 8.56 -10.62
C GLU A 108 -1.56 9.35 -9.34
N TYR A 109 -1.91 8.62 -8.29
CA TYR A 109 -2.30 9.16 -6.99
C TYR A 109 -1.40 8.60 -5.89
N PHE A 110 -1.17 9.43 -4.88
CA PHE A 110 -0.41 9.09 -3.68
C PHE A 110 -1.06 9.76 -2.48
N SER A 111 -1.13 9.04 -1.36
CA SER A 111 -1.66 9.55 -0.10
C SER A 111 -0.55 9.71 0.94
N PRO A 112 -0.02 10.92 1.18
CA PRO A 112 0.99 11.16 2.20
C PRO A 112 0.50 10.80 3.61
N SER A 113 -0.77 11.09 3.92
CA SER A 113 -1.35 10.85 5.25
C SER A 113 -1.56 9.39 5.60
N ARG A 114 -1.66 8.51 4.59
CA ARG A 114 -1.79 7.05 4.77
C ARG A 114 -0.48 6.30 4.57
N SER A 115 0.58 7.01 4.16
CA SER A 115 1.90 6.43 3.92
C SER A 115 2.78 6.60 5.14
N THR A 116 3.80 5.75 5.25
CA THR A 116 4.78 5.78 6.33
C THR A 116 6.19 5.66 5.78
N ALA A 117 7.19 5.70 6.66
CA ALA A 117 8.57 5.39 6.32
C ALA A 117 8.79 3.93 5.85
N GLU A 118 7.80 3.05 6.00
CA GLU A 118 7.88 1.63 5.63
C GLU A 118 7.18 1.30 4.31
N PHE A 119 6.11 2.02 3.98
CA PHE A 119 5.34 1.80 2.75
C PHE A 119 4.69 3.07 2.20
N GLY A 120 4.47 3.10 0.89
CA GLY A 120 3.70 4.11 0.20
C GLY A 120 2.29 3.62 -0.16
N PHE A 121 1.31 4.51 -0.04
CA PHE A 121 -0.09 4.27 -0.40
C PHE A 121 -0.42 4.95 -1.72
N PHE A 122 -0.63 4.15 -2.75
CA PHE A 122 -0.77 4.59 -4.14
C PHE A 122 -2.09 4.19 -4.76
N ALA A 123 -2.48 4.89 -5.81
CA ALA A 123 -3.49 4.41 -6.74
C ALA A 123 -3.19 4.81 -8.19
N ARG A 124 -3.81 4.10 -9.12
CA ARG A 124 -3.88 4.44 -10.56
C ARG A 124 -5.28 4.14 -11.10
N SER A 125 -5.69 4.82 -12.17
CA SER A 125 -6.93 4.57 -12.87
C SER A 125 -6.67 3.89 -14.22
N PRO A 126 -6.59 2.54 -14.27
CA PRO A 126 -6.31 1.84 -15.53
C PRO A 126 -7.43 2.03 -16.57
N LYS A 127 -8.64 2.35 -16.12
CA LYS A 127 -9.82 2.63 -16.93
C LYS A 127 -10.66 3.68 -16.23
N SER A 128 -11.25 4.60 -17.00
CA SER A 128 -12.14 5.64 -16.47
C SER A 128 -13.22 5.05 -15.56
N GLY A 129 -13.27 5.52 -14.31
CA GLY A 129 -14.23 5.07 -13.29
C GLY A 129 -13.76 3.89 -12.43
N GLU A 130 -12.57 3.33 -12.71
CA GLU A 130 -11.96 2.27 -11.91
C GLU A 130 -10.64 2.75 -11.31
N TYR A 131 -10.38 2.40 -10.05
CA TYR A 131 -9.13 2.69 -9.37
C TYR A 131 -8.52 1.40 -8.83
N THR A 132 -7.24 1.20 -9.09
CA THR A 132 -6.44 0.18 -8.41
C THR A 132 -5.64 0.86 -7.32
N ILE A 133 -5.83 0.41 -6.08
CA ILE A 133 -5.02 0.84 -4.93
C ILE A 133 -3.86 -0.15 -4.76
N GLN A 134 -2.65 0.35 -4.52
CA GLN A 134 -1.48 -0.46 -4.22
C GLN A 134 -0.73 0.10 -3.01
N ILE A 135 -0.39 -0.79 -2.07
CA ILE A 135 0.46 -0.48 -0.93
C ILE A 135 1.82 -1.10 -1.23
N VAL A 136 2.84 -0.26 -1.42
CA VAL A 136 4.17 -0.71 -1.85
C VAL A 136 5.15 -0.50 -0.70
N PRO A 137 5.76 -1.58 -0.16
CA PRO A 137 6.84 -1.45 0.81
C PRO A 137 8.03 -0.72 0.20
N TRP A 138 8.60 0.25 0.90
CA TRP A 138 9.80 0.95 0.42
C TRP A 138 11.00 0.02 0.29
N GLN A 139 11.02 -1.06 1.06
CA GLN A 139 12.05 -2.11 0.98
C GLN A 139 12.04 -2.91 -0.33
N SER A 140 10.90 -2.95 -1.05
CA SER A 140 10.82 -3.60 -2.36
C SER A 140 11.12 -2.65 -3.51
N VAL A 141 11.18 -1.34 -3.28
CA VAL A 141 11.46 -0.37 -4.34
C VAL A 141 12.95 -0.39 -4.65
N CYS A 142 13.30 -0.87 -5.85
CA CYS A 142 14.68 -0.92 -6.31
C CYS A 142 15.17 0.44 -6.81
N ARG A 143 14.28 1.21 -7.45
CA ARG A 143 14.61 2.53 -8.02
C ARG A 143 13.35 3.38 -8.14
N ILE A 144 13.51 4.69 -7.97
CA ILE A 144 12.49 5.70 -8.26
C ILE A 144 12.99 6.53 -9.44
N VAL A 145 12.19 6.67 -10.48
CA VAL A 145 12.47 7.54 -11.63
C VAL A 145 11.38 8.60 -11.70
N VAL A 146 11.77 9.86 -11.83
CA VAL A 146 10.82 10.97 -12.00
C VAL A 146 11.15 11.71 -13.28
N THR A 147 10.16 11.89 -14.15
CA THR A 147 10.32 12.63 -15.40
C THR A 147 9.38 13.82 -15.43
N GLY A 148 9.77 14.88 -16.14
CA GLY A 148 8.96 16.11 -16.24
C GLY A 148 9.03 17.02 -15.00
N ILE A 149 10.09 16.95 -14.19
CA ILE A 149 10.31 17.86 -13.06
C ILE A 149 10.56 19.30 -13.51
N LYS A 150 10.14 20.28 -12.70
CA LYS A 150 10.26 21.71 -13.01
C LYS A 150 11.64 22.27 -12.80
N GLU A 151 12.19 21.95 -11.64
CA GLU A 151 13.44 22.47 -11.14
C GLU A 151 14.27 21.25 -10.78
N LEU A 152 15.49 21.22 -11.29
CA LEU A 152 16.46 20.22 -10.86
C LEU A 152 16.88 20.58 -9.43
N PRO A 153 16.96 19.60 -8.51
CA PRO A 153 17.55 19.84 -7.19
C PRO A 153 18.90 20.53 -7.32
N THR A 154 19.12 21.60 -6.55
CA THR A 154 20.26 22.53 -6.69
C THR A 154 21.61 21.83 -6.54
N ASP A 155 21.65 20.76 -5.76
CA ASP A 155 22.81 19.89 -5.56
C ASP A 155 23.20 19.10 -6.83
N LEU A 156 22.26 18.84 -7.74
CA LEU A 156 22.49 18.12 -9.00
C LEU A 156 22.86 19.04 -10.18
N SER A 157 22.74 20.36 -10.03
CA SER A 157 23.08 21.35 -11.07
C SER A 157 24.45 22.00 -10.88
N SER A 158 25.33 21.42 -10.04
CA SER A 158 26.62 22.00 -9.65
C SER A 158 27.74 21.80 -10.67
#